data_AF-A0A257SVB1-F1
#
_entry.id   AF-A0A257SVB1-F1
#
_cell.length_a   1.000
_cell.length_b   1.000
_cell.length_c   1.000
_cell.angle_alpha   90.00
_cell.angle_beta   90.00
_cell.angle_gamma   90.00
#
_symmetry.space_group_name_H-M   'P 1'
#
loop_
_entity.id
_entity.type
_entity.pdbx_description
1 polymer ?
#
loop_
_entity_poly.entity_id
_entity_poly.type
_entity_poly.pdbx_seq_one_letter_code
_entity_poly.pdbx_strand_id
1 'polypeptide(L)'
;MNTLKALTGVIAAMVLGGCATVTPVSGQFPPITPRQAQTGAENGKLVRWGGILIQAQPKAQETCFTVMALPLHQDGRPYLGRKKSDEGRFIACAPGFYDPALYAAGREL
;
A
#
# COMPACT_ATOMS: atom_id res chain seq x y z
N MET A 1 49.15 7.75 -11.49
CA MET A 1 48.09 7.44 -12.48
C MET A 1 47.09 6.37 -12.02
N ASN A 2 47.49 5.36 -11.23
CA ASN A 2 46.57 4.31 -10.76
C ASN A 2 45.63 4.74 -9.62
N THR A 3 46.10 5.63 -8.73
CA THR A 3 45.33 6.16 -7.59
C THR A 3 44.20 7.11 -8.02
N LEU A 4 44.43 7.92 -9.05
CA LEU A 4 43.44 8.85 -9.59
C LEU A 4 42.26 8.11 -10.25
N LYS A 5 42.56 7.03 -11.00
CA LYS A 5 41.55 6.14 -11.60
C LYS A 5 40.71 5.41 -10.54
N ALA A 6 41.35 4.99 -9.43
CA ALA A 6 40.65 4.37 -8.31
C ALA A 6 39.68 5.34 -7.62
N LEU A 7 40.09 6.60 -7.44
CA LEU A 7 39.21 7.64 -6.87
C LEU A 7 37.98 7.92 -7.75
N THR A 8 38.17 7.99 -9.07
CA THR A 8 37.05 8.21 -10.01
C THR A 8 36.04 7.05 -9.99
N GLY A 9 36.52 5.81 -9.86
CA GLY A 9 35.66 4.62 -9.75
C GLY A 9 34.81 4.60 -8.47
N VAL A 10 35.38 5.02 -7.34
CA VAL A 10 34.69 5.07 -6.04
C VAL A 10 33.62 6.17 -6.01
N ILE A 11 33.88 7.33 -6.62
CA ILE A 11 32.90 8.42 -6.73
C ILE A 11 31.75 8.01 -7.65
N ALA A 12 32.02 7.34 -8.77
CA ALA A 12 30.98 6.85 -9.68
C ALA A 12 30.06 5.80 -9.04
N ALA A 13 30.59 4.96 -8.14
CA ALA A 13 29.80 3.96 -7.41
C ALA A 13 28.85 4.59 -6.36
N MET A 14 29.23 5.72 -5.76
CA MET A 14 28.38 6.41 -4.78
C MET A 14 27.19 7.15 -5.40
N VAL A 15 27.26 7.53 -6.68
CA VAL A 15 26.18 8.26 -7.37
C VAL A 15 25.04 7.33 -7.83
N LEU A 16 25.23 6.01 -7.78
CA LEU A 16 24.20 5.01 -8.14
C LEU A 16 23.23 4.67 -6.99
N GLY A 17 23.39 5.29 -5.82
CA GLY A 17 22.45 5.19 -4.70
C GLY A 17 21.16 5.97 -4.97
N GLY A 18 20.31 5.49 -5.88
CA GLY A 18 18.97 6.05 -6.08
C GLY A 18 18.05 5.70 -4.92
N CYS A 19 17.51 6.70 -4.22
CA CYS A 19 16.43 6.51 -3.24
C CYS A 19 15.13 6.18 -3.97
N ALA A 20 14.89 4.91 -4.28
CA ALA A 20 13.66 4.48 -4.95
C ALA A 20 12.92 3.41 -4.15
N THR A 21 12.46 3.75 -2.96
CA THR A 21 11.36 3.03 -2.29
C THR A 21 10.57 4.01 -1.43
N VAL A 22 9.66 4.74 -2.05
CA VAL A 22 8.63 5.48 -1.31
C VAL A 22 7.51 4.49 -1.00
N THR A 23 7.53 3.88 0.18
CA THR A 23 6.32 3.25 0.71
C THR A 23 5.43 4.38 1.22
N PRO A 24 4.23 4.61 0.66
CA PRO A 24 3.39 5.73 1.09
C PRO A 24 2.99 5.65 2.57
N VAL A 25 3.10 4.46 3.18
CA VAL A 25 2.88 4.22 4.61
C VAL A 25 3.99 3.33 5.17
N SER A 26 5.00 3.96 5.79
CA SER A 26 6.12 3.29 6.49
C SER A 26 5.78 3.04 7.96
N GLY A 27 6.17 1.88 8.49
CA GLY A 27 5.98 1.54 9.90
C GLY A 27 5.84 0.03 10.11
N GLN A 28 5.84 -0.38 11.38
CA GLN A 28 5.48 -1.74 11.77
C GLN A 28 4.00 -1.76 12.10
N PHE A 29 3.26 -2.65 11.44
CA PHE A 29 1.83 -2.82 11.63
C PHE A 29 1.55 -4.26 12.08
N PRO A 30 0.66 -4.47 13.06
CA PRO A 30 0.22 -5.81 13.43
C PRO A 30 -0.46 -6.49 12.23
N PRO A 31 -0.27 -7.80 12.03
CA PRO A 31 -0.82 -8.55 10.90
C PRO A 31 -2.30 -8.91 11.16
N ILE A 32 -3.14 -7.89 11.36
CA ILE A 32 -4.57 -8.03 11.59
C ILE A 32 -5.26 -7.95 10.23
N THR A 33 -6.13 -8.91 9.93
CA THR A 33 -6.96 -8.90 8.71
C THR A 33 -8.30 -8.18 8.96
N PRO A 34 -8.97 -7.64 7.92
CA PRO A 34 -10.32 -7.11 8.08
C PRO A 34 -11.30 -8.12 8.69
N ARG A 35 -11.20 -9.40 8.34
CA ARG A 35 -12.02 -10.46 8.93
C ARG A 35 -11.78 -10.61 10.44
N GLN A 36 -10.54 -10.54 10.91
CA GLN A 36 -10.26 -10.58 12.35
C GLN A 36 -10.77 -9.32 13.07
N ALA A 37 -10.66 -8.15 12.44
CA ALA A 37 -11.12 -6.88 13.01
C ALA A 37 -12.64 -6.85 13.25
N GLN A 38 -13.43 -7.62 12.50
CA GLN A 38 -14.89 -7.75 12.70
C GLN A 38 -15.29 -8.25 14.08
N THR A 39 -14.40 -8.95 14.79
CA THR A 39 -14.65 -9.40 16.17
C THR A 39 -14.67 -8.27 17.19
N GLY A 40 -14.15 -7.09 16.83
CA GLY A 40 -14.02 -5.93 17.72
C GLY A 40 -12.85 -6.01 18.72
N ALA A 41 -12.20 -7.17 18.86
CA ALA A 41 -11.06 -7.36 19.77
C ALA A 41 -9.83 -6.51 19.38
N GLU A 42 -9.77 -6.09 18.11
CA GLU A 42 -8.66 -5.36 17.52
C GLU A 42 -8.92 -3.85 17.40
N ASN A 43 -10.03 -3.35 17.96
CA ASN A 43 -10.41 -1.94 17.88
C ASN A 43 -9.33 -1.01 18.48
N GLY A 44 -9.07 0.10 17.81
CA GLY A 44 -8.06 1.09 18.22
C GLY A 44 -6.63 0.77 17.79
N LYS A 45 -6.37 -0.40 17.21
CA LYS A 45 -5.05 -0.72 16.65
C LYS A 45 -4.88 -0.08 15.27
N LEU A 46 -3.70 0.50 15.05
CA LEU A 46 -3.30 1.00 13.73
C LEU A 46 -2.89 -0.19 12.86
N VAL A 47 -3.44 -0.28 11.66
CA VAL A 47 -3.22 -1.38 10.70
C VAL A 47 -2.82 -0.83 9.34
N ARG A 48 -2.24 -1.70 8.51
CA ARG A 48 -1.98 -1.41 7.10
C ARG A 48 -2.68 -2.46 6.25
N TRP A 49 -3.74 -2.04 5.57
CA TRP A 49 -4.49 -2.85 4.63
C TRP A 49 -4.37 -2.27 3.23
N GLY A 50 -4.52 -3.14 2.25
CA GLY A 50 -4.60 -2.80 0.84
C GLY A 50 -5.25 -3.96 0.11
N GLY A 51 -5.38 -3.85 -1.20
CA GLY A 51 -5.97 -4.91 -1.99
C GLY A 51 -6.52 -4.43 -3.31
N ILE A 52 -7.64 -5.01 -3.72
CA ILE A 52 -8.30 -4.67 -4.99
C ILE A 52 -9.57 -3.89 -4.72
N LEU A 53 -9.69 -2.75 -5.38
CA LEU A 53 -10.86 -1.91 -5.34
C LEU A 53 -12.08 -2.63 -5.91
N ILE A 54 -13.15 -2.68 -5.12
CA ILE A 54 -14.47 -3.13 -5.56
C ILE A 54 -15.27 -1.94 -6.09
N GLN A 55 -15.25 -0.82 -5.36
CA GLN A 55 -16.05 0.36 -5.69
C GLN A 55 -15.50 1.62 -5.00
N ALA A 56 -15.55 2.76 -5.70
CA ALA A 56 -15.44 4.09 -5.12
C ALA A 56 -16.83 4.75 -5.04
N GLN A 57 -17.19 5.29 -3.88
CA GLN A 57 -18.47 5.93 -3.63
C GLN A 57 -18.24 7.35 -3.07
N PRO A 58 -18.32 8.38 -3.92
CA PRO A 58 -18.28 9.76 -3.48
C PRO A 58 -19.50 10.08 -2.59
N LYS A 59 -19.26 10.80 -1.51
CA LYS A 59 -20.25 11.40 -0.62
C LYS A 59 -20.04 12.92 -0.58
N ALA A 60 -20.81 13.62 0.25
CA ALA A 60 -20.78 15.07 0.34
C ALA A 60 -19.40 15.65 0.74
N GLN A 61 -18.63 14.97 1.61
CA GLN A 61 -17.37 15.49 2.18
C GLN A 61 -16.19 14.51 2.05
N GLU A 62 -16.44 13.29 1.59
CA GLU A 62 -15.47 12.21 1.52
C GLU A 62 -15.80 11.27 0.36
N THR A 63 -14.82 10.47 -0.05
CA THR A 63 -15.05 9.33 -0.93
C THR A 63 -14.67 8.07 -0.19
N CYS A 64 -15.60 7.12 -0.13
CA CYS A 64 -15.36 5.83 0.50
C CYS A 64 -15.06 4.76 -0.54
N PHE A 65 -14.07 3.95 -0.26
CA PHE A 65 -13.59 2.88 -1.12
C PHE A 65 -13.88 1.54 -0.46
N THR A 66 -14.63 0.69 -1.15
CA THR A 66 -14.81 -0.70 -0.75
C THR A 66 -13.68 -1.52 -1.38
N VAL A 67 -12.92 -2.24 -0.56
CA VAL A 67 -11.70 -2.94 -0.99
C VAL A 67 -11.78 -4.41 -0.56
N MET A 68 -11.44 -5.31 -1.47
CA MET A 68 -11.15 -6.71 -1.15
C MET A 68 -9.71 -6.80 -0.67
N ALA A 69 -9.51 -7.15 0.59
CA ALA A 69 -8.18 -7.18 1.17
C ALA A 69 -7.35 -8.34 0.64
N LEU A 70 -6.08 -8.05 0.43
CA LEU A 70 -5.05 -9.02 0.05
C LEU A 70 -3.84 -8.87 0.97
N PRO A 71 -3.05 -9.95 1.16
CA PRO A 71 -1.77 -9.85 1.84
C PRO A 71 -0.89 -8.79 1.17
N LEU A 72 -0.13 -8.04 1.96
CA LEU A 72 0.77 -7.01 1.44
C LEU A 72 2.23 -7.47 1.44
N HIS A 73 2.96 -7.06 0.42
CA HIS A 73 4.41 -7.09 0.42
C HIS A 73 4.98 -6.12 1.47
N GLN A 74 6.30 -6.21 1.73
CA GLN A 74 6.97 -5.30 2.67
C GLN A 74 6.84 -3.83 2.25
N ASP A 75 6.82 -3.57 0.94
CA ASP A 75 6.61 -2.25 0.33
C ASP A 75 5.16 -1.73 0.42
N GLY A 76 4.23 -2.56 0.93
CA GLY A 76 2.82 -2.23 1.07
C GLY A 76 1.97 -2.54 -0.16
N ARG A 77 2.55 -3.08 -1.24
CA ARG A 77 1.77 -3.45 -2.44
C ARG A 77 0.99 -4.76 -2.24
N PRO A 78 -0.24 -4.87 -2.75
CA PRO A 78 -1.01 -6.12 -2.70
C PRO A 78 -0.32 -7.29 -3.41
N TYR A 79 -0.24 -8.44 -2.76
CA TYR A 79 0.26 -9.67 -3.37
C TYR A 79 -0.79 -10.31 -4.27
N LEU A 80 -0.57 -10.27 -5.59
CA LEU A 80 -1.49 -10.79 -6.61
C LEU A 80 -1.26 -12.26 -7.00
N GLY A 81 -0.49 -13.01 -6.20
CA GLY A 81 -0.12 -14.40 -6.52
C GLY A 81 -1.31 -15.36 -6.65
N ARG A 82 -1.03 -16.59 -7.12
CA ARG A 82 -2.06 -17.58 -7.51
C ARG A 82 -3.02 -18.01 -6.39
N LYS A 83 -2.65 -17.83 -5.12
CA LYS A 83 -3.53 -18.03 -3.97
C LYS A 83 -3.95 -16.67 -3.43
N LYS A 84 -4.99 -16.08 -4.01
CA LYS A 84 -5.70 -14.96 -3.39
C LYS A 84 -6.40 -15.49 -2.15
N SER A 85 -5.77 -15.36 -0.98
CA SER A 85 -6.48 -15.54 0.28
C SER A 85 -7.35 -14.29 0.46
N ASP A 86 -8.66 -14.43 0.31
CA ASP A 86 -9.60 -13.38 0.69
C ASP A 86 -9.49 -13.18 2.21
N GLU A 87 -8.89 -12.05 2.62
CA GLU A 87 -8.71 -11.64 4.02
C GLU A 87 -9.92 -10.86 4.57
N GLY A 88 -10.98 -10.74 3.78
CA GLY A 88 -12.18 -9.97 4.06
C GLY A 88 -12.25 -8.70 3.22
N ARG A 89 -13.21 -7.84 3.58
CA ARG A 89 -13.42 -6.54 2.93
C ARG A 89 -13.41 -5.44 3.97
N PHE A 90 -12.96 -4.26 3.57
CA PHE A 90 -13.00 -3.07 4.40
C PHE A 90 -13.47 -1.86 3.59
N ILE A 91 -13.89 -0.83 4.31
CA ILE A 91 -14.23 0.48 3.75
C ILE A 91 -13.18 1.46 4.25
N ALA A 92 -12.51 2.14 3.34
CA ALA A 92 -11.60 3.25 3.65
C ALA A 92 -12.18 4.54 3.09
N CYS A 93 -12.35 5.56 3.92
CA CYS A 93 -12.86 6.86 3.47
C CYS A 93 -11.74 7.90 3.51
N ALA A 94 -11.61 8.67 2.42
CA ALA A 94 -10.67 9.76 2.28
C ALA A 94 -11.44 11.08 2.09
N PRO A 95 -10.95 12.20 2.65
CA PRO A 95 -11.62 13.50 2.52
C PRO A 95 -11.64 13.97 1.06
N GLY A 96 -12.74 14.59 0.66
CA GLY A 96 -12.94 15.14 -0.69
C GLY A 96 -13.48 14.16 -1.72
N PHE A 97 -13.49 14.62 -2.97
CA PHE A 97 -14.01 13.88 -4.12
C PHE A 97 -12.88 13.14 -4.84
N TYR A 98 -13.08 11.85 -5.07
CA TYR A 98 -12.24 11.04 -5.94
C TYR A 98 -13.10 10.47 -7.07
N ASP A 99 -12.66 10.67 -8.31
CA ASP A 99 -13.41 10.29 -9.51
C ASP A 99 -13.52 8.76 -9.63
N PRO A 100 -14.73 8.17 -9.60
CA PRO A 100 -14.92 6.72 -9.76
C PRO A 100 -14.41 6.16 -11.10
N ALA A 101 -14.26 6.98 -12.13
CA ALA A 101 -13.66 6.56 -13.40
C ALA A 101 -12.14 6.34 -13.28
N LEU A 102 -11.47 7.14 -12.43
CA LEU A 102 -10.04 6.97 -12.12
C LEU A 102 -9.81 5.90 -11.05
N TYR A 103 -10.73 5.81 -10.08
CA TYR A 103 -10.77 4.80 -9.02
C TYR A 103 -11.79 3.72 -9.37
N ALA A 104 -11.57 3.08 -10.51
CA ALA A 104 -12.42 2.02 -11.03
C ALA A 104 -12.13 0.66 -10.35
N ALA A 105 -13.13 -0.21 -10.36
CA ALA A 105 -13.01 -1.58 -9.87
C ALA A 105 -11.85 -2.34 -10.53
N GLY A 106 -11.18 -3.20 -9.76
CA GLY A 106 -10.04 -3.99 -10.22
C GLY A 106 -8.67 -3.32 -10.05
N ARG A 107 -8.62 -2.04 -9.66
CA ARG A 107 -7.36 -1.36 -9.35
C ARG A 107 -6.82 -1.71 -7.97
N GLU A 108 -5.50 -1.65 -7.83
CA GLU A 108 -4.84 -1.78 -6.52
C GLU A 108 -5.07 -0.53 -5.68
N LEU A 109 -5.25 -0.75 -4.37
CA LEU A 109 -5.27 0.29 -3.34
C LEU A 109 -4.30 -0.07 -2.22
#